data_AF-A0A7L3Q3B0-F1
#
_entry.id   AF-A0A7L3Q3B0-F1
#
_cell.length_a   1.000
_cell.length_b   1.000
_cell.length_c   1.000
_cell.angle_alpha   90.00
_cell.angle_beta   90.00
_cell.angle_gamma   90.00
#
_symmetry.space_group_name_H-M   'P 1'
#
loop_
_entity.id
_entity.type
_entity.pdbx_description
1 polymer ?
#
loop_
_entity_poly.entity_id
_entity_poly.type
_entity_poly.pdbx_seq_one_letter_code
_entity_poly.pdbx_strand_id
1 'polypeptide(L)'
;VHPQDLCAGYPRGGIDTCQGDIGGPLVCKDSFNDFFWLVGLASWGKGCAGAKRPGVFTSTQHFHTWIRVQLGLLPPEADVPPP
;
A
#
# COMPACT_ATOMS: atom_id res chain seq x y z
N VAL A 1 -3.69 -7.76 10.02
CA VAL A 1 -2.58 -7.43 9.12
C VAL A 1 -2.17 -8.72 8.46
N HIS A 2 -2.34 -8.78 7.15
CA HIS A 2 -2.11 -9.94 6.31
C HIS A 2 -0.85 -9.74 5.43
N PRO A 3 -0.36 -10.77 4.73
CA PRO A 3 0.83 -10.66 3.89
C PRO A 3 0.74 -9.60 2.77
N GLN A 4 -0.48 -9.26 2.34
CA GLN A 4 -0.76 -8.22 1.34
C GLN A 4 -0.83 -6.80 1.93
N ASP A 5 -0.67 -6.65 3.23
CA ASP A 5 -0.74 -5.36 3.93
C ASP A 5 0.66 -4.78 4.21
N LEU A 6 0.76 -3.46 4.21
CA LEU A 6 1.89 -2.68 4.69
C LEU A 6 1.45 -1.82 5.87
N CYS A 7 2.32 -1.65 6.86
CA CYS A 7 2.09 -0.74 7.97
C CYS A 7 2.99 0.49 7.82
N ALA A 8 2.42 1.69 7.94
CA ALA A 8 3.20 2.92 7.99
C ALA A 8 2.69 3.85 9.10
N GLY A 9 3.63 4.44 9.83
CA GLY A 9 3.32 5.32 10.95
C GLY A 9 4.42 5.34 12.00
N TYR A 10 4.34 6.30 12.91
CA TYR A 10 5.31 6.41 14.00
C TYR A 10 4.89 5.54 15.19
N PRO A 11 5.83 4.89 15.90
CA PRO A 11 5.51 4.15 17.14
C PRO A 11 4.79 5.01 18.19
N ARG A 12 5.09 6.31 18.18
CA ARG A 12 4.50 7.33 19.06
C ARG A 12 3.08 7.76 18.66
N GLY A 13 2.62 7.40 17.46
CA GLY A 13 1.41 7.94 16.85
C GLY A 13 1.61 9.37 16.31
N GLY A 14 0.51 10.13 16.23
CA GLY A 14 0.49 11.54 15.86
C GLY A 14 0.27 11.83 14.37
N ILE A 15 0.89 11.06 13.48
CA ILE A 15 0.73 11.21 12.02
C ILE A 15 0.23 9.88 11.46
N ASP A 16 -0.88 9.93 10.72
CA ASP A 16 -1.56 8.78 10.13
C ASP A 16 -2.51 9.21 9.01
N THR A 17 -2.87 8.27 8.15
CA THR A 17 -4.02 8.40 7.24
C THR A 17 -5.33 8.22 7.99
N CYS A 18 -6.41 8.85 7.55
CA CYS A 18 -7.70 8.80 8.25
C CYS A 18 -8.88 8.62 7.29
N GLN A 19 -10.11 8.79 7.78
CA GLN A 19 -11.29 8.70 6.92
C GLN A 19 -11.22 9.76 5.80
N GLY A 20 -11.49 9.33 4.58
CA GLY A 20 -11.38 10.17 3.39
C GLY A 20 -10.07 9.99 2.61
N ASP A 21 -9.04 9.42 3.24
CA ASP A 21 -7.77 9.12 2.56
C ASP A 21 -7.74 7.73 1.92
N ILE A 22 -8.78 6.91 2.14
CA ILE A 22 -8.85 5.52 1.65
C ILE A 22 -8.71 5.49 0.12
N GLY A 23 -7.82 4.64 -0.38
CA GLY A 23 -7.40 4.57 -1.78
C GLY A 23 -6.31 5.58 -2.16
N GLY A 24 -5.95 6.49 -1.26
CA GLY A 24 -4.88 7.45 -1.44
C GLY A 24 -3.48 6.81 -1.49
N PRO A 25 -2.51 7.45 -2.17
CA PRO A 25 -1.22 6.86 -2.43
C PRO A 25 -0.27 6.96 -1.24
N LEU A 26 0.37 5.85 -0.86
CA LEU A 26 1.59 5.84 -0.06
C LEU A 26 2.80 5.74 -1.00
N VAL A 27 3.61 6.80 -1.04
CA VAL A 27 4.77 6.88 -1.94
C VAL A 27 6.10 6.96 -1.19
N CYS A 28 7.13 6.34 -1.78
CA CYS A 28 8.51 6.42 -1.29
C CYS A 28 9.42 6.99 -2.39
N LYS A 29 10.28 7.96 -2.05
CA LYS A 29 11.29 8.46 -3.00
C LYS A 29 12.34 7.36 -3.24
N ASP A 30 12.71 7.16 -4.50
CA ASP A 30 13.82 6.26 -4.84
C ASP A 30 15.13 6.77 -4.21
N SER A 31 15.98 5.87 -3.75
CA SER A 31 17.21 6.23 -3.03
C SER A 31 18.27 6.87 -3.92
N PHE A 32 18.25 6.60 -5.23
CA PHE A 32 19.31 7.00 -6.16
C PHE A 32 18.81 7.91 -7.28
N ASN A 33 17.51 7.88 -7.56
CA ASN A 33 16.90 8.56 -8.69
C ASN A 33 15.83 9.58 -8.25
N ASP A 34 15.49 10.52 -9.14
CA ASP A 34 14.49 11.55 -8.86
C ASP A 34 13.08 11.14 -9.28
N PHE A 35 12.59 10.03 -8.74
CA PHE A 35 11.21 9.60 -8.90
C PHE A 35 10.67 8.92 -7.64
N PHE A 36 9.35 8.72 -7.60
CA PHE A 36 8.65 8.13 -6.45
C PHE A 36 8.02 6.80 -6.85
N TRP A 37 8.16 5.81 -5.96
CA TRP A 37 7.46 4.54 -6.04
C TRP A 37 6.12 4.62 -5.32
N LEU A 38 5.03 4.22 -5.97
CA LEU A 38 3.77 3.95 -5.30
C LEU A 38 3.87 2.58 -4.63
N VAL A 39 4.06 2.56 -3.31
CA VAL A 39 4.30 1.32 -2.54
C VAL A 39 3.04 0.78 -1.87
N GLY A 40 2.03 1.62 -1.66
CA GLY A 40 0.76 1.15 -1.11
C GLY A 40 -0.41 2.10 -1.34
N LEU A 41 -1.61 1.59 -1.05
CA LEU A 41 -2.86 2.33 -1.08
C LEU A 41 -3.47 2.35 0.32
N ALA A 42 -3.84 3.52 0.82
CA ALA A 42 -4.45 3.64 2.15
C ALA A 42 -5.70 2.78 2.23
N SER A 43 -5.80 1.94 3.27
CA SER A 43 -6.86 0.93 3.35
C SER A 43 -7.69 1.10 4.61
N TRP A 44 -7.09 0.85 5.78
CA TRP A 44 -7.78 0.91 7.06
C TRP A 44 -6.82 1.19 8.21
N GLY A 45 -7.38 1.44 9.39
CA GLY A 45 -6.61 1.66 10.62
C GLY A 45 -7.51 1.58 11.86
N LYS A 46 -6.92 1.40 13.04
CA LYS A 46 -7.68 1.37 14.30
C LYS A 46 -7.77 2.77 14.92
N GLY A 47 -8.76 3.53 14.46
CA GLY A 47 -8.77 4.99 14.67
C GLY A 47 -7.66 5.64 13.84
N CYS A 48 -7.33 6.90 14.14
CA CYS A 48 -6.29 7.63 13.43
C CYS A 48 -5.23 8.12 14.42
N ALA A 49 -3.95 8.07 14.02
CA ALA A 49 -2.82 8.67 14.72
C ALA A 49 -2.56 8.14 16.14
N GLY A 50 -3.03 6.93 16.45
CA GLY A 50 -2.82 6.31 17.76
C GLY A 50 -1.40 5.78 17.96
N ALA A 51 -0.87 5.91 19.18
CA ALA A 51 0.41 5.27 19.53
C ALA A 51 0.35 3.76 19.32
N LYS A 52 1.39 3.19 18.69
CA LYS A 52 1.46 1.77 18.28
C LYS A 52 0.28 1.32 17.39
N ARG A 53 -0.39 2.25 16.72
CA ARG A 53 -1.48 1.99 15.78
C ARG A 53 -1.15 2.65 14.44
N PRO A 54 -0.26 2.05 13.63
CA PRO A 54 0.04 2.56 12.31
C PRO A 54 -1.18 2.42 11.38
N GLY A 55 -1.22 3.24 10.34
CA GLY A 55 -2.12 3.04 9.21
C GLY A 55 -1.74 1.77 8.45
N VAL A 56 -2.76 1.09 7.92
CA VAL A 56 -2.61 -0.13 7.12
C VAL A 56 -2.94 0.18 5.67
N PHE A 57 -2.03 -0.23 4.79
CA PHE A 57 -2.05 0.05 3.36
C PHE A 57 -2.05 -1.28 2.59
N THR A 58 -2.74 -1.32 1.46
CA THR A 58 -2.66 -2.45 0.52
C THR A 58 -1.34 -2.35 -0.26
N SER A 59 -0.53 -3.41 -0.25
CA SER A 59 0.79 -3.46 -0.90
C SER A 59 0.69 -3.52 -2.43
N THR A 60 1.18 -2.51 -3.14
CA THR A 60 1.25 -2.57 -4.62
C THR A 60 2.30 -3.58 -5.10
N GLN A 61 3.34 -3.81 -4.30
CA GLN A 61 4.37 -4.82 -4.62
C GLN A 61 3.79 -6.23 -4.58
N HIS A 62 2.94 -6.54 -3.59
CA HIS A 62 2.26 -7.83 -3.50
C HIS A 62 1.38 -8.09 -4.73
N PHE A 63 0.64 -7.06 -5.18
CA PHE A 63 -0.26 -7.17 -6.34
C PHE A 63 0.39 -6.80 -7.68
N HIS A 64 1.72 -6.66 -7.76
CA HIS A 64 2.39 -6.15 -8.96
C HIS A 64 2.12 -6.99 -10.21
N THR A 65 2.13 -8.32 -10.08
CA THR A 65 1.79 -9.23 -11.20
C THR A 65 0.35 -9.02 -11.67
N TRP A 66 -0.60 -8.99 -10.73
CA TRP A 66 -2.01 -8.74 -11.05
C TRP A 66 -2.21 -7.39 -11.75
N ILE A 67 -1.56 -6.32 -11.26
CA ILE A 67 -1.61 -4.98 -11.88
C ILE A 67 -1.11 -5.05 -13.33
N ARG A 68 0.02 -5.73 -13.59
CA ARG A 68 0.57 -5.87 -14.94
C ARG A 68 -0.35 -6.64 -15.89
N VAL A 69 -1.06 -7.64 -15.39
CA VAL A 69 -2.09 -8.35 -16.18
C VAL A 69 -3.24 -7.40 -16.54
N GLN A 70 -3.77 -6.64 -15.58
CA GLN A 70 -4.86 -5.68 -15.84
C GLN A 70 -4.46 -4.56 -16.81
N LEU A 71 -3.18 -4.17 -16.81
CA LEU A 71 -2.63 -3.21 -17.77
C LEU A 71 -2.33 -3.80 -19.16
N GLY A 72 -2.52 -5.11 -19.37
CA GLY A 72 -2.19 -5.79 -20.62
C GLY A 72 -0.68 -5.93 -20.86
N LEU A 73 0.15 -5.74 -19.82
CA LEU A 73 1.62 -5.87 -19.90
C LEU A 73 2.10 -7.32 -19.70
N LEU A 74 1.20 -8.21 -19.27
CA LEU A 74 1.41 -9.65 -19.14
C LEU A 74 0.12 -10.38 -19.54
N PRO A 75 0.19 -11.58 -20.15
CA PRO A 75 -0.99 -12.41 -20.37
C PRO A 75 -1.59 -12.85 -19.02
N PRO A 76 -2.92 -13.08 -18.94
CA PRO A 76 -3.53 -13.66 -17.75
C PRO A 76 -2.97 -15.07 -17.56
N GLU A 77 -2.17 -15.28 -16.53
CA GLU A 77 -1.77 -16.62 -16.11
C GLU A 77 -2.97 -17.31 -15.46
N ALA A 78 -3.21 -18.58 -15.81
CA ALA A 78 -4.29 -19.38 -15.24
C ALA A 78 -4.15 -19.60 -13.72
N ASP A 79 -2.95 -19.38 -13.16
CA ASP A 79 -2.58 -19.68 -11.78
C ASP A 79 -2.35 -18.45 -10.89
N VAL A 80 -2.61 -17.22 -11.37
CA VAL A 80 -2.62 -16.04 -10.50
C VAL A 80 -4.01 -15.91 -9.90
N PRO A 81 -4.23 -16.29 -8.61
CA PRO A 81 -5.52 -16.12 -7.99
C PRO A 81 -5.91 -14.63 -8.01
N PRO A 82 -7.19 -14.30 -8.21
CA PRO A 82 -7.65 -12.93 -8.09
C PRO A 82 -7.38 -12.42 -6.66
N PRO A 83 -7.14 -11.10 -6.50
CA PRO A 83 -7.04 -10.43 -5.21
C PRO A 83 -8.21 -10.71 -4.26
#